data_AF-A0A9P5TPW2-F1
#
_entry.id   AF-A0A9P5TPW2-F1
#
_cell.length_a   1.000
_cell.length_b   1.000
_cell.length_c   1.000
_cell.angle_alpha   90.00
_cell.angle_beta   90.00
_cell.angle_gamma   90.00
#
_symmetry.space_group_name_H-M   'P 1'
#
loop_
_entity.id
_entity.type
_entity.pdbx_description
1 polymer ?
#
loop_
_entity_poly.entity_id
_entity_poly.type
_entity_poly.pdbx_seq_one_letter_code
_entity_poly.pdbx_strand_id
1 'polypeptide(L)'
;MVRYDVGYTVAVWVEILFYAIYACLFVYSANLILKTRSSSRVGGRSRWIFLTITILMFIVATFHLFIQLYRYVRAFILHTDPRGYLKYMHDLQRWDNEASNASTVVMTWLGDGLVIYRCYVIWSSNFLVVIIPILLQLLAIGINTVTLIWFQHPKIVPFSIARTLLGLIYPIAFVRNAMATGLIVLKIWRQHRSSTVSGLVDRGSRLSLAKLLRIVIESAMIYTLQVFALVILYFLKSDFQIILQSAVVPSVGLVFVLIAVRVHVTTEQTTTTVPAWLERSDSGHHLDTDTSSPENEVAYVIDVEKLGEVDV
;
A
#
# COMPACT_ATOMS: atom_id res chain seq x y z
N MET A 1 20.27 26.48 -16.48
CA MET A 1 19.04 26.18 -17.23
C MET A 1 19.33 24.95 -18.08
N VAL A 2 18.76 23.80 -17.74
CA VAL A 2 18.98 22.57 -18.54
C VAL A 2 18.19 22.75 -19.83
N ARG A 3 18.78 22.43 -20.99
CA ARG A 3 18.01 22.44 -22.24
C ARG A 3 16.82 21.49 -22.08
N TYR A 4 15.60 21.95 -22.33
CA TYR A 4 14.37 21.17 -22.14
C TYR A 4 14.44 19.77 -22.77
N ASP A 5 15.10 19.66 -23.91
CA ASP A 5 15.36 18.44 -24.71
C ASP A 5 16.09 17.38 -23.88
N VAL A 6 17.13 17.83 -23.16
CA VAL A 6 17.95 17.00 -22.29
C VAL A 6 17.15 16.63 -21.05
N GLY A 7 16.40 17.58 -20.48
CA GLY A 7 15.54 17.35 -19.32
C GLY A 7 14.48 16.26 -19.57
N TYR A 8 13.76 16.34 -20.69
CA TYR A 8 12.76 15.32 -21.07
C TYR A 8 13.38 13.97 -21.38
N THR A 9 14.54 13.94 -22.03
CA THR A 9 15.24 12.68 -22.29
C THR A 9 15.65 12.01 -20.99
N VAL A 10 16.30 12.75 -20.08
CA VAL A 10 16.69 12.25 -18.76
C VAL A 10 15.47 11.79 -17.95
N ALA A 11 14.35 12.54 -18.00
CA ALA A 11 13.10 12.17 -17.34
C ALA A 11 12.62 10.77 -17.77
N VAL A 12 12.55 10.52 -19.08
CA VAL A 12 12.10 9.21 -19.62
C VAL A 12 13.05 8.09 -19.20
N TRP A 13 14.37 8.30 -19.24
CA TRP A 13 15.33 7.29 -18.78
C TRP A 13 15.19 6.97 -17.29
N VAL A 14 15.04 8.00 -16.45
CA VAL A 14 14.82 7.83 -15.02
C VAL A 14 13.51 7.06 -14.77
N GLU A 15 12.44 7.41 -15.48
CA GLU A 15 11.16 6.72 -15.39
C GLU A 15 11.27 5.23 -15.74
N ILE A 16 11.97 4.89 -16.84
CA ILE A 16 12.22 3.50 -17.24
C ILE A 16 13.00 2.74 -16.16
N LEU A 17 14.04 3.34 -15.57
CA LEU A 17 14.84 2.71 -14.53
C LEU A 17 14.02 2.41 -13.27
N PHE A 18 13.23 3.38 -12.80
CA PHE A 18 12.35 3.20 -11.65
C PHE A 18 11.27 2.15 -11.94
N TYR A 19 10.70 2.15 -13.14
CA TYR A 19 9.73 1.15 -13.57
C TYR A 19 10.34 -0.25 -13.62
N ALA A 20 11.57 -0.41 -14.13
CA ALA A 20 12.23 -1.71 -14.18
C ALA A 20 12.44 -2.30 -12.77
N ILE A 21 12.88 -1.48 -11.81
CA ILE A 21 13.00 -1.88 -10.40
C ILE A 21 11.63 -2.27 -9.85
N TYR A 22 10.60 -1.46 -10.13
CA TYR A 22 9.23 -1.74 -9.71
C TYR A 22 8.70 -3.07 -10.29
N ALA A 23 8.96 -3.36 -11.56
CA ALA A 23 8.55 -4.60 -12.23
C ALA A 23 9.21 -5.83 -11.60
N CYS A 24 10.51 -5.78 -11.30
CA CYS A 24 11.21 -6.85 -10.60
C CYS A 24 10.61 -7.11 -9.21
N LEU A 25 10.35 -6.04 -8.45
CA LEU A 25 9.71 -6.14 -7.13
C LEU A 25 8.27 -6.66 -7.22
N PHE A 26 7.52 -6.26 -8.25
CA PHE A 26 6.17 -6.74 -8.51
C PHE A 26 6.18 -8.26 -8.70
N VAL A 27 7.03 -8.78 -9.59
CA VAL A 27 7.16 -10.23 -9.82
C VAL A 27 7.56 -10.96 -8.55
N TYR A 28 8.52 -10.43 -7.80
CA TYR A 28 8.91 -11.01 -6.51
C TYR A 28 7.73 -11.06 -5.53
N SER A 29 7.00 -9.95 -5.39
CA SER A 29 5.86 -9.84 -4.48
C SER A 29 4.70 -10.77 -4.87
N ALA A 30 4.40 -10.89 -6.17
CA ALA A 30 3.36 -11.76 -6.68
C ALA A 30 3.70 -13.24 -6.40
N ASN A 31 4.95 -13.65 -6.66
CA ASN A 31 5.40 -15.01 -6.36
C ASN A 31 5.34 -15.31 -4.87
N LEU A 32 5.72 -14.37 -4.02
CA LEU A 32 5.65 -14.53 -2.56
C LEU A 32 4.20 -14.73 -2.12
N ILE A 33 3.29 -13.84 -2.54
CA ILE A 33 1.87 -13.90 -2.19
C ILE A 33 1.21 -15.21 -2.69
N LEU A 34 1.58 -15.69 -3.88
CA LEU A 34 1.04 -16.93 -4.44
C LEU A 34 1.60 -18.18 -3.74
N LYS A 35 2.85 -18.15 -3.27
CA LYS A 35 3.52 -19.28 -2.62
C LYS A 35 3.13 -19.42 -1.15
N THR A 36 2.75 -18.34 -0.46
CA THR A 36 2.30 -18.39 0.93
C THR A 36 0.95 -19.12 1.04
N ARG A 37 0.99 -20.42 1.35
CA ARG A 37 -0.17 -21.25 1.74
C ARG A 37 -0.64 -20.84 3.13
N SER A 38 -1.57 -19.89 3.21
CA SER A 38 -2.16 -19.51 4.50
C SER A 38 -3.25 -20.49 4.91
N SER A 39 -3.06 -21.12 6.06
CA SER A 39 -3.97 -22.09 6.68
C SER A 39 -5.27 -21.47 7.22
N SER A 40 -5.39 -20.12 7.27
CA SER A 40 -6.55 -19.44 7.85
C SER A 40 -7.48 -18.78 6.81
N ARG A 41 -8.78 -19.10 6.89
CA ARG A 41 -9.86 -18.55 6.02
C ARG A 41 -9.96 -17.02 6.07
N VAL A 42 -9.58 -16.38 7.18
CA VAL A 42 -9.61 -14.91 7.36
C VAL A 42 -8.43 -14.22 6.67
N GLY A 43 -7.26 -14.88 6.58
CA GLY A 43 -6.09 -14.35 5.87
C GLY A 43 -6.24 -14.35 4.35
N GLY A 44 -7.11 -15.21 3.80
CA GLY A 44 -7.34 -15.33 2.36
C GLY A 44 -7.93 -14.07 1.73
N ARG A 45 -8.97 -13.48 2.32
CA ARG A 45 -9.70 -12.34 1.72
C ARG A 45 -8.84 -11.08 1.61
N SER A 46 -8.08 -10.78 2.66
CA SER A 46 -7.12 -9.66 2.66
C SER A 46 -6.03 -9.84 1.60
N ARG A 47 -5.49 -11.06 1.46
CA ARG A 47 -4.49 -11.39 0.44
C ARG A 47 -4.96 -11.08 -0.98
N TRP A 48 -6.17 -11.53 -1.33
CA TRP A 48 -6.72 -11.31 -2.67
C TRP A 48 -6.95 -9.82 -2.95
N ILE A 49 -7.41 -9.05 -1.96
CA ILE A 49 -7.55 -7.59 -2.10
C ILE A 49 -6.19 -6.94 -2.39
N PHE A 50 -5.15 -7.30 -1.64
CA PHE A 50 -3.80 -6.78 -1.88
C PHE A 50 -3.26 -7.17 -3.26
N LEU A 51 -3.43 -8.43 -3.67
CA LEU A 51 -3.00 -8.91 -4.99
C LEU A 51 -3.71 -8.14 -6.10
N THR A 52 -5.04 -8.00 -6.03
CA THR A 52 -5.83 -7.25 -7.02
C THR A 52 -5.37 -5.81 -7.15
N ILE A 53 -5.14 -5.11 -6.04
CA ILE A 53 -4.66 -3.72 -6.07
C ILE A 53 -3.24 -3.65 -6.65
N THR A 54 -2.38 -4.61 -6.32
CA THR A 54 -1.01 -4.67 -6.84
C THR A 54 -0.99 -4.84 -8.36
N ILE A 55 -1.83 -5.74 -8.89
CA ILE A 55 -1.99 -5.92 -10.34
C ILE A 55 -2.55 -4.64 -10.97
N LEU A 56 -3.57 -4.03 -10.38
CA LEU A 56 -4.18 -2.81 -10.91
C LEU A 56 -3.17 -1.66 -11.00
N MET A 57 -2.39 -1.42 -9.94
CA MET A 57 -1.35 -0.40 -9.94
C MET A 57 -0.24 -0.71 -10.95
N PHE A 58 0.13 -1.98 -11.13
CA PHE A 58 1.11 -2.38 -12.13
C PHE A 58 0.62 -2.12 -13.57
N ILE A 59 -0.66 -2.40 -13.85
CA ILE A 59 -1.28 -2.10 -15.16
C ILE A 59 -1.25 -0.59 -15.43
N VAL A 60 -1.66 0.23 -14.45
CA VAL A 60 -1.66 1.70 -14.59
C VAL A 60 -0.25 2.23 -14.80
N ALA A 61 0.74 1.75 -14.06
CA ALA A 61 2.13 2.16 -14.23
C ALA A 61 2.69 1.76 -15.60
N THR A 62 2.37 0.57 -16.07
CA THR A 62 2.78 0.08 -17.40
C THR A 62 2.16 0.93 -18.50
N PHE A 63 0.87 1.22 -18.40
CA PHE A 63 0.17 2.09 -19.34
C PHE A 63 0.76 3.51 -19.36
N HIS A 64 1.07 4.08 -18.19
CA HIS A 64 1.72 5.39 -18.10
C HIS A 64 3.08 5.38 -18.82
N LEU A 65 3.93 4.38 -18.57
CA LEU A 65 5.23 4.26 -19.22
C LEU A 65 5.11 4.19 -20.76
N PHE A 66 4.17 3.40 -21.27
CA PHE A 66 3.95 3.29 -22.71
C PHE A 66 3.53 4.62 -23.34
N ILE A 67 2.66 5.39 -22.68
CA ILE A 67 2.28 6.74 -23.15
C ILE A 67 3.51 7.65 -23.17
N GLN A 68 4.34 7.62 -22.13
CA GLN A 68 5.54 8.44 -22.02
C GLN A 68 6.55 8.14 -23.13
N LEU A 69 6.80 6.86 -23.39
CA LEU A 69 7.64 6.41 -24.51
C LEU A 69 7.06 6.83 -25.86
N TYR A 70 5.76 6.65 -26.06
CA TYR A 70 5.08 7.05 -27.28
C TYR A 70 5.18 8.57 -27.53
N ARG A 71 4.99 9.39 -26.49
CA ARG A 71 5.14 10.85 -26.54
C ARG A 71 6.59 11.22 -26.89
N TYR A 72 7.55 10.56 -26.26
CA TYR A 72 8.98 10.77 -26.51
C TYR A 72 9.34 10.51 -27.98
N VAL A 73 8.96 9.35 -28.52
CA VAL A 73 9.23 8.97 -29.92
C VAL A 73 8.59 9.94 -30.89
N ARG A 74 7.31 10.32 -30.69
CA ARG A 74 6.62 11.24 -31.60
C ARG A 74 7.20 12.65 -31.62
N ALA A 75 7.59 13.16 -30.45
CA ALA A 75 8.08 14.53 -30.34
C ALA A 75 9.53 14.69 -30.79
N PHE A 76 10.40 13.74 -30.44
CA PHE A 76 11.85 13.86 -30.65
C PHE A 76 12.36 13.08 -31.86
N ILE A 77 11.76 11.95 -32.22
CA ILE A 77 12.24 11.12 -33.35
C ILE A 77 11.45 11.47 -34.60
N LEU A 78 10.13 11.33 -34.55
CA LEU A 78 9.28 11.49 -35.73
C LEU A 78 9.02 12.96 -36.11
N HIS A 79 9.40 13.92 -35.25
CA HIS A 79 9.18 15.36 -35.46
C HIS A 79 7.77 15.67 -35.98
N THR A 80 6.78 14.97 -35.42
CA THR A 80 5.43 14.88 -36.02
C THR A 80 4.69 16.22 -36.10
N ASP A 81 5.15 17.24 -35.36
CA ASP A 81 4.59 18.58 -35.38
C ASP A 81 5.59 19.57 -36.01
N PRO A 82 5.23 20.22 -37.14
CA PRO A 82 6.06 21.24 -37.80
C PRO A 82 6.42 22.43 -36.91
N ARG A 83 5.70 22.61 -35.79
CA ARG A 83 5.90 23.71 -34.85
C ARG A 83 7.00 23.46 -33.80
N GLY A 84 7.61 22.26 -33.83
CA GLY A 84 8.71 21.85 -32.94
C GLY A 84 8.27 21.04 -31.71
N TYR A 85 9.20 20.24 -31.19
CA TYR A 85 8.99 19.30 -30.07
C TYR A 85 8.47 19.97 -28.78
N LEU A 86 8.88 21.21 -28.52
CA LEU A 86 8.50 21.94 -27.30
C LEU A 86 7.00 22.26 -27.30
N LYS A 87 6.45 22.63 -28.46
CA LYS A 87 5.02 22.94 -28.60
C LYS A 87 4.16 21.68 -28.61
N TYR A 88 4.67 20.58 -29.16
CA TYR A 88 4.06 19.26 -29.05
C TYR A 88 3.91 18.82 -27.58
N MET A 89 4.98 18.98 -26.79
CA MET A 89 4.98 18.58 -25.37
C MET A 89 4.11 19.47 -24.48
N HIS A 90 4.03 20.77 -24.80
CA HIS A 90 3.21 21.74 -24.06
C HIS A 90 1.75 21.83 -24.52
N ASP A 91 1.33 21.07 -25.53
CA ASP A 91 -0.07 21.06 -25.97
C ASP A 91 -0.92 20.21 -25.03
N LEU A 92 -1.41 20.84 -23.96
CA LEU A 92 -2.16 20.20 -22.88
C LEU A 92 -3.53 19.64 -23.32
N GLN A 93 -4.05 20.04 -24.49
CA GLN A 93 -5.33 19.57 -25.02
C GLN A 93 -5.23 18.22 -25.76
N ARG A 94 -4.01 17.73 -25.94
CA ARG A 94 -3.75 16.55 -26.74
C ARG A 94 -3.95 15.28 -25.91
N TRP A 95 -4.56 14.27 -26.52
CA TRP A 95 -5.03 13.07 -25.82
C TRP A 95 -3.91 12.32 -25.07
N ASP A 96 -2.67 12.40 -25.57
CA ASP A 96 -1.50 11.73 -24.98
C ASP A 96 -1.05 12.41 -23.68
N ASN A 97 -1.05 13.74 -23.64
CA ASN A 97 -0.79 14.51 -22.42
C ASN A 97 -1.88 14.28 -21.37
N GLU A 98 -3.14 14.28 -21.80
CA GLU A 98 -4.27 14.01 -20.93
C GLU A 98 -4.20 12.59 -20.34
N ALA A 99 -3.95 11.58 -21.16
CA ALA A 99 -3.89 10.19 -20.71
C ALA A 99 -2.72 9.96 -19.71
N SER A 100 -1.57 10.60 -19.91
CA SER A 100 -0.45 10.55 -18.95
C SER A 100 -0.80 11.23 -17.62
N ASN A 101 -1.43 12.41 -17.66
CA ASN A 101 -1.87 13.09 -16.43
C ASN A 101 -2.95 12.29 -15.69
N ALA A 102 -3.94 11.76 -16.42
CA ALA A 102 -5.01 10.94 -15.86
C ALA A 102 -4.46 9.67 -15.20
N SER A 103 -3.53 8.97 -15.84
CA SER A 103 -2.89 7.78 -15.26
C SER A 103 -2.04 8.12 -14.02
N THR A 104 -1.35 9.26 -14.00
CA THR A 104 -0.66 9.75 -12.80
C THR A 104 -1.63 10.00 -11.63
N VAL A 105 -2.76 10.64 -11.91
CA VAL A 105 -3.80 10.94 -10.93
C VAL A 105 -4.41 9.64 -10.38
N VAL A 106 -4.78 8.70 -11.26
CA VAL A 106 -5.31 7.40 -10.87
C VAL A 106 -4.31 6.62 -10.01
N MET A 107 -3.03 6.57 -10.40
CA MET A 107 -1.98 5.91 -9.62
C MET A 107 -1.86 6.50 -8.21
N THR A 108 -1.90 7.83 -8.11
CA THR A 108 -1.83 8.55 -6.83
C THR A 108 -3.06 8.26 -5.97
N TRP A 109 -4.27 8.25 -6.56
CA TRP A 109 -5.50 7.92 -5.83
C TRP A 109 -5.51 6.49 -5.29
N LEU A 110 -5.03 5.52 -6.09
CA LEU A 110 -4.87 4.14 -5.64
C LEU A 110 -3.86 4.03 -4.49
N GLY A 111 -2.72 4.72 -4.61
CA GLY A 111 -1.69 4.76 -3.57
C GLY A 111 -2.22 5.34 -2.26
N ASP A 112 -2.80 6.54 -2.31
CA ASP A 112 -3.32 7.24 -1.12
C ASP A 112 -4.48 6.47 -0.47
N GLY A 113 -5.43 5.99 -1.28
CA GLY A 113 -6.58 5.22 -0.79
C GLY A 113 -6.16 3.95 -0.05
N LEU A 114 -5.07 3.32 -0.50
CA LEU A 114 -4.53 2.15 0.17
C LEU A 114 -3.82 2.49 1.49
N VAL A 115 -3.11 3.61 1.57
CA VAL A 115 -2.54 4.08 2.84
C VAL A 115 -3.66 4.35 3.86
N ILE A 116 -4.76 4.96 3.42
CA ILE A 116 -5.96 5.20 4.24
C ILE A 116 -6.56 3.86 4.71
N TYR A 117 -6.73 2.90 3.80
CA TYR A 117 -7.23 1.56 4.14
C TYR A 117 -6.34 0.86 5.19
N ARG A 118 -5.01 0.95 5.04
CA ARG A 118 -4.07 0.41 6.04
C ARG A 118 -4.24 1.10 7.39
N CYS A 119 -4.35 2.43 7.41
CA CYS A 119 -4.59 3.17 8.63
C CYS A 119 -5.90 2.72 9.30
N TYR A 120 -6.96 2.53 8.53
CA TYR A 120 -8.25 2.03 9.03
C TYR A 120 -8.14 0.65 9.69
N VAL A 121 -7.46 -0.30 9.05
CA VAL A 121 -7.25 -1.66 9.60
C VAL A 121 -6.40 -1.60 10.88
N ILE A 122 -5.34 -0.79 10.91
CA ILE A 122 -4.45 -0.65 12.07
C ILE A 122 -5.16 -0.01 13.28
N TRP A 123 -6.11 0.89 13.02
CA TRP A 123 -6.90 1.54 14.06
C TRP A 123 -8.11 0.72 14.53
N SER A 124 -8.13 -0.60 14.28
CA SER A 124 -9.20 -1.53 14.67
C SER A 124 -10.58 -1.01 14.25
N SER A 125 -10.69 -0.49 13.02
CA SER A 125 -11.93 0.03 12.43
C SER A 125 -12.50 1.31 13.08
N ASN A 126 -11.69 2.08 13.82
CA ASN A 126 -12.12 3.39 14.34
C ASN A 126 -12.19 4.45 13.23
N PHE A 127 -13.38 4.66 12.67
CA PHE A 127 -13.62 5.59 11.57
C PHE A 127 -13.26 7.06 11.90
N LEU A 128 -13.42 7.50 13.14
CA LEU A 128 -13.19 8.89 13.54
C LEU A 128 -11.80 9.43 13.17
N VAL A 129 -10.76 8.59 13.23
CA VAL A 129 -9.38 9.00 12.94
C VAL A 129 -9.11 9.06 11.43
N VAL A 130 -9.88 8.32 10.64
CA VAL A 130 -9.69 8.16 9.19
C VAL A 130 -10.57 9.13 8.38
N ILE A 131 -11.55 9.78 9.01
CA ILE A 131 -12.38 10.80 8.36
C ILE A 131 -11.53 11.95 7.82
N ILE A 132 -10.58 12.46 8.60
CA ILE A 132 -9.72 13.58 8.18
C ILE A 132 -8.93 13.25 6.90
N PRO A 133 -8.18 12.12 6.79
CA PRO A 133 -7.47 11.81 5.56
C PRO A 133 -8.41 11.51 4.39
N ILE A 134 -9.61 10.96 4.64
CA ILE A 134 -10.63 10.76 3.59
C ILE A 134 -11.12 12.11 3.05
N LEU A 135 -11.44 13.07 3.92
CA LEU A 135 -11.88 14.40 3.49
C LEU A 135 -10.79 15.11 2.68
N LEU A 136 -9.53 15.00 3.12
CA LEU A 136 -8.39 15.54 2.39
C LEU A 136 -8.20 14.85 1.03
N GLN A 137 -8.45 13.55 0.95
CA GLN A 137 -8.44 12.79 -0.31
C GLN A 137 -9.54 13.28 -1.26
N LEU A 138 -10.76 13.46 -0.77
CA LEU A 138 -11.89 13.96 -1.57
C LEU A 138 -11.62 15.37 -2.10
N LEU A 139 -11.05 16.25 -1.27
CA LEU A 139 -10.62 17.58 -1.68
C LEU A 139 -9.59 17.50 -2.82
N ALA A 140 -8.58 16.63 -2.68
CA ALA A 140 -7.57 16.44 -3.71
C ALA A 140 -8.16 15.87 -5.01
N ILE A 141 -9.11 14.92 -4.93
CA ILE A 141 -9.83 14.38 -6.10
C ILE A 141 -10.56 15.52 -6.84
N GLY A 142 -11.27 16.38 -6.09
CA GLY A 142 -11.96 17.54 -6.65
C GLY A 142 -11.01 18.49 -7.37
N ILE A 143 -9.90 18.87 -6.73
CA ILE A 143 -8.89 19.77 -7.33
C ILE A 143 -8.30 19.15 -8.60
N ASN A 144 -7.86 17.89 -8.56
CA ASN A 144 -7.29 17.21 -9.73
C ASN A 144 -8.30 17.13 -10.89
N THR A 145 -9.57 16.82 -10.60
CA THR A 145 -10.62 16.71 -11.62
C THR A 145 -10.89 18.06 -12.28
N VAL A 146 -11.01 19.13 -11.50
CA VAL A 146 -11.19 20.49 -12.05
C VAL A 146 -9.99 20.91 -12.89
N THR A 147 -8.77 20.60 -12.44
CA THR A 147 -7.55 20.89 -13.22
C THR A 147 -7.50 20.10 -14.53
N LEU A 148 -7.90 18.82 -14.55
CA LEU A 148 -7.98 18.02 -15.77
C LEU A 148 -9.00 18.59 -16.77
N ILE A 149 -10.19 18.96 -16.30
CA ILE A 149 -11.24 19.59 -17.14
C ILE A 149 -10.72 20.92 -17.69
N TRP A 150 -10.00 21.70 -16.89
CA TRP A 150 -9.43 22.97 -17.35
C TRP A 150 -8.40 22.79 -18.47
N PHE A 151 -7.60 21.71 -18.45
CA PHE A 151 -6.67 21.42 -19.55
C PHE A 151 -7.38 21.18 -20.88
N GLN A 152 -8.54 20.52 -20.88
CA GLN A 152 -9.34 20.32 -22.10
C GLN A 152 -10.09 21.60 -22.51
N HIS A 153 -10.67 22.29 -21.54
CA HIS A 153 -11.56 23.41 -21.75
C HIS A 153 -11.12 24.64 -20.94
N PRO A 154 -10.04 25.32 -21.36
CA PRO A 154 -9.46 26.43 -20.59
C PRO A 154 -10.37 27.65 -20.47
N LYS A 155 -11.48 27.69 -21.23
CA LYS A 155 -12.49 28.75 -21.20
C LYS A 155 -13.50 28.61 -20.05
N ILE A 156 -13.62 27.43 -19.44
CA ILE A 156 -14.63 27.17 -18.40
C ILE A 156 -14.24 27.80 -17.07
N VAL A 157 -12.94 27.77 -16.73
CA VAL A 157 -12.42 28.30 -15.46
C VAL A 157 -11.41 29.42 -15.74
N PRO A 158 -11.53 30.58 -15.07
CA PRO A 158 -10.54 31.66 -15.17
C PRO A 158 -9.12 31.17 -14.88
N PHE A 159 -8.15 31.67 -15.65
CA PHE A 159 -6.73 31.31 -15.52
C PHE A 159 -6.17 31.56 -14.10
N SER A 160 -6.64 32.60 -13.40
CA SER A 160 -6.25 32.91 -12.02
C SER A 160 -6.61 31.79 -11.04
N ILE A 161 -7.79 31.19 -11.20
CA ILE A 161 -8.28 30.08 -10.37
C ILE A 161 -7.50 28.82 -10.73
N ALA A 162 -7.35 28.51 -12.03
CA ALA A 162 -6.60 27.33 -12.48
C ALA A 162 -5.15 27.34 -11.99
N ARG A 163 -4.46 28.49 -12.05
CA ARG A 163 -3.10 28.65 -11.51
C ARG A 163 -3.03 28.37 -10.01
N THR A 164 -4.00 28.87 -9.24
CA THR A 164 -4.08 28.62 -7.80
C THR A 164 -4.28 27.13 -7.52
N LEU A 165 -5.21 26.48 -8.23
CA LEU A 165 -5.46 25.04 -8.09
C LEU A 165 -4.22 24.20 -8.42
N LEU A 166 -3.50 24.53 -9.49
CA LEU A 166 -2.23 23.88 -9.85
C LEU A 166 -1.18 24.01 -8.75
N GLY A 167 -1.07 25.19 -8.13
CA GLY A 167 -0.15 25.43 -7.02
C GLY A 167 -0.49 24.68 -5.73
N LEU A 168 -1.72 24.18 -5.61
CA LEU A 168 -2.18 23.42 -4.44
C LEU A 168 -1.97 21.91 -4.58
N ILE A 169 -1.72 21.38 -5.79
CA ILE A 169 -1.60 19.94 -6.04
C ILE A 169 -0.49 19.30 -5.19
N TYR A 170 0.75 19.80 -5.30
CA TYR A 170 1.87 19.22 -4.56
C TYR A 170 1.80 19.47 -3.04
N PRO A 171 1.45 20.68 -2.54
CA PRO A 171 1.29 20.90 -1.10
C PRO A 171 0.21 20.00 -0.48
N ILE A 172 -0.94 19.83 -1.13
CA ILE A 172 -2.00 18.95 -0.61
C ILE A 172 -1.57 17.48 -0.63
N ALA A 173 -0.84 17.05 -1.67
CA ALA A 173 -0.25 15.71 -1.71
C ALA A 173 0.75 15.52 -0.57
N PHE A 174 1.60 16.51 -0.29
CA PHE A 174 2.56 16.47 0.82
C PHE A 174 1.84 16.35 2.17
N VAL A 175 0.87 17.22 2.44
CA VAL A 175 0.10 17.20 3.70
C VAL A 175 -0.62 15.87 3.89
N ARG A 176 -1.23 15.30 2.84
CA ARG A 176 -1.86 13.97 2.90
C ARG A 176 -0.86 12.89 3.31
N ASN A 177 0.31 12.85 2.67
CA ASN A 177 1.32 11.83 2.94
C ASN A 177 1.95 11.99 4.33
N ALA A 178 2.24 13.23 4.73
CA ALA A 178 2.72 13.54 6.07
C ALA A 178 1.68 13.17 7.14
N MET A 179 0.40 13.51 6.93
CA MET A 179 -0.67 13.21 7.86
C MET A 179 -0.93 11.72 7.98
N ALA A 180 -0.96 10.99 6.86
CA ALA A 180 -1.11 9.54 6.87
C ALA A 180 0.03 8.84 7.64
N THR A 181 1.27 9.27 7.40
CA THR A 181 2.44 8.77 8.14
C THR A 181 2.38 9.15 9.62
N GLY A 182 1.96 10.39 9.93
CA GLY A 182 1.77 10.87 11.30
C GLY A 182 0.71 10.07 12.06
N LEU A 183 -0.42 9.74 11.45
CA LEU A 183 -1.48 8.91 12.04
C LEU A 183 -0.98 7.50 12.35
N ILE A 184 -0.16 6.95 11.46
CA ILE A 184 0.50 5.66 11.68
C ILE A 184 1.39 5.76 12.92
N VAL A 185 2.29 6.75 12.99
CA VAL A 185 3.22 6.98 14.12
C VAL A 185 2.47 7.21 15.44
N LEU A 186 1.42 8.05 15.44
CA LEU A 186 0.62 8.35 16.63
C LEU A 186 -0.05 7.12 17.22
N LYS A 187 -0.52 6.20 16.38
CA LYS A 187 -1.09 4.92 16.85
C LYS A 187 -0.04 4.09 17.56
N ILE A 188 1.20 4.06 17.05
CA ILE A 188 2.32 3.37 17.72
C ILE A 188 2.59 4.01 19.05
N TRP A 189 2.71 5.34 19.11
CA TRP A 189 3.04 6.03 20.35
C TRP A 189 1.97 5.77 21.42
N ARG A 190 0.69 5.79 21.02
CA ARG A 190 -0.41 5.40 21.91
C ARG A 190 -0.34 3.94 22.33
N GLN A 191 -0.08 3.02 21.41
CA GLN A 191 0.05 1.60 21.72
C GLN A 191 1.23 1.34 22.65
N HIS A 192 2.38 1.98 22.40
CA HIS A 192 3.57 1.91 23.22
C HIS A 192 3.27 2.43 24.62
N ARG A 193 2.67 3.62 24.74
CA ARG A 193 2.34 4.22 26.04
C ARG A 193 1.34 3.38 26.82
N SER A 194 0.28 2.91 26.17
CA SER A 194 -0.72 2.04 26.79
C SER A 194 -0.11 0.71 27.26
N SER A 195 0.80 0.12 26.47
CA SER A 195 1.47 -1.14 26.81
C SER A 195 2.52 -0.97 27.93
N THR A 196 3.15 0.19 28.06
CA THR A 196 4.08 0.47 29.18
C THR A 196 3.32 0.66 30.50
N VAL A 197 2.14 1.27 30.46
CA VAL A 197 1.31 1.53 31.65
C VAL A 197 0.61 0.28 32.17
N SER A 198 0.23 -0.64 31.29
CA SER A 198 -0.58 -1.81 31.68
C SER A 198 0.22 -3.01 32.19
N GLY A 199 1.56 -2.99 32.14
CA GLY A 199 2.43 -4.05 32.71
C GLY A 199 2.29 -5.45 32.08
N LEU A 200 1.21 -5.72 31.36
CA LEU A 200 0.90 -6.96 30.68
C LEU A 200 1.27 -6.87 29.19
N VAL A 201 1.64 -8.02 28.63
CA VAL A 201 1.90 -8.34 27.22
C VAL A 201 3.37 -8.36 26.79
N ASP A 202 3.75 -9.59 26.49
CA ASP A 202 4.94 -10.17 25.86
C ASP A 202 5.80 -9.24 24.99
N ARG A 203 7.11 -9.24 25.29
CA ARG A 203 8.12 -8.42 24.59
C ARG A 203 8.18 -8.76 23.08
N GLY A 204 7.81 -9.98 22.69
CA GLY A 204 7.83 -10.45 21.30
C GLY A 204 6.86 -9.72 20.35
N SER A 205 5.60 -9.53 20.76
CA SER A 205 4.57 -8.86 19.94
C SER A 205 4.86 -7.37 19.73
N ARG A 206 5.40 -6.69 20.76
CA ARG A 206 5.78 -5.26 20.70
C ARG A 206 6.92 -5.00 19.72
N LEU A 207 7.94 -5.87 19.71
CA LEU A 207 9.09 -5.77 18.82
C LEU A 207 8.72 -6.03 17.36
N SER A 208 7.80 -6.97 17.09
CA SER A 208 7.31 -7.25 15.73
C SER A 208 6.55 -6.06 15.14
N LEU A 209 5.64 -5.46 15.91
CA LEU A 209 4.86 -4.30 15.47
C LEU A 209 5.74 -3.07 15.21
N ALA A 210 6.66 -2.76 16.13
CA ALA A 210 7.59 -1.63 15.97
C ALA A 210 8.52 -1.80 14.75
N LYS A 211 9.02 -3.03 14.50
CA LYS A 211 9.83 -3.35 13.31
C LYS A 211 9.03 -3.17 12.03
N LEU A 212 7.83 -3.74 11.94
CA LEU A 212 6.94 -3.59 10.78
C LEU A 212 6.68 -2.11 10.48
N LEU A 213 6.40 -1.32 11.51
CA LEU A 213 6.13 0.11 11.38
C LEU A 213 7.34 0.94 10.98
N ARG A 214 8.52 0.66 11.51
CA ARG A 214 9.76 1.32 11.08
C ARG A 214 9.94 1.18 9.57
N ILE A 215 9.69 -0.02 9.05
CA ILE A 215 9.82 -0.31 7.62
C ILE A 215 8.76 0.42 6.78
N VAL A 216 7.52 0.49 7.28
CA VAL A 216 6.44 1.26 6.64
C VAL A 216 6.80 2.74 6.57
N ILE A 217 7.30 3.31 7.67
CA ILE A 217 7.72 4.71 7.73
C ILE A 217 8.89 4.95 6.78
N GLU A 218 9.90 4.08 6.78
CA GLU A 218 11.06 4.17 5.89
C GLU A 218 10.64 4.19 4.41
N SER A 219 9.69 3.34 4.03
CA SER A 219 9.16 3.30 2.68
C SER A 219 8.30 4.53 2.35
N ALA A 220 7.47 4.98 3.29
CA ALA A 220 6.60 6.16 3.11
C ALA A 220 7.39 7.48 3.03
N MET A 221 8.56 7.55 3.68
CA MET A 221 9.44 8.71 3.61
C MET A 221 9.97 8.94 2.19
N ILE A 222 10.25 7.89 1.42
CA ILE A 222 10.76 8.01 0.05
C ILE A 222 9.78 8.83 -0.81
N TYR A 223 8.50 8.46 -0.79
CA TYR A 223 7.48 9.18 -1.56
C TYR A 223 7.23 10.59 -0.99
N THR A 224 7.19 10.73 0.34
CA THR A 224 6.99 12.04 0.99
C THR A 224 8.11 13.03 0.65
N LEU A 225 9.36 12.56 0.63
CA LEU A 225 10.53 13.36 0.24
C LEU A 225 10.47 13.76 -1.24
N GLN A 226 10.04 12.85 -2.11
CA GLN A 226 9.86 13.15 -3.53
C GLN A 226 8.81 14.24 -3.75
N VAL A 227 7.64 14.14 -3.09
CA VAL A 227 6.59 15.17 -3.17
C VAL A 227 7.06 16.49 -2.55
N PHE A 228 7.79 16.45 -1.44
CA PHE A 228 8.37 17.65 -0.83
C PHE A 228 9.35 18.36 -1.78
N ALA A 229 10.23 17.62 -2.44
CA ALA A 229 11.12 18.16 -3.46
C ALA A 229 10.33 18.74 -4.64
N LEU A 230 9.23 18.10 -5.07
CA LEU A 230 8.35 18.66 -6.10
C LEU A 230 7.69 19.98 -5.68
N VAL A 231 7.28 20.13 -4.42
CA VAL A 231 6.79 21.41 -3.88
C VAL A 231 7.85 22.51 -4.06
N ILE A 232 9.09 22.24 -3.62
CA ILE A 232 10.19 23.20 -3.72
C ILE A 232 10.48 23.56 -5.17
N LEU A 233 10.64 22.55 -6.04
CA LEU A 233 10.96 22.76 -7.46
C LEU A 233 9.86 23.53 -8.20
N TYR A 234 8.59 23.30 -7.84
CA TYR A 234 7.46 24.03 -8.40
C TYR A 234 7.52 25.53 -8.08
N PHE A 235 7.76 25.89 -6.83
CA PHE A 235 7.87 27.31 -6.44
C PHE A 235 9.15 27.97 -6.95
N LEU A 236 10.23 27.20 -7.11
CA LEU A 236 11.45 27.66 -7.77
C LEU A 236 11.34 27.75 -9.30
N LYS A 237 10.24 27.28 -9.89
CA LYS A 237 10.02 27.22 -11.35
C LYS A 237 11.17 26.53 -12.08
N SER A 238 11.68 25.45 -11.49
CA SER A 238 12.85 24.75 -11.99
C SER A 238 12.48 23.65 -12.98
N ASP A 239 13.19 23.57 -14.10
CA ASP A 239 12.98 22.54 -15.13
C ASP A 239 13.20 21.11 -14.59
N PHE A 240 13.95 20.96 -13.49
CA PHE A 240 14.14 19.68 -12.79
C PHE A 240 12.83 19.08 -12.28
N GLN A 241 11.77 19.88 -12.13
CA GLN A 241 10.43 19.39 -11.78
C GLN A 241 9.96 18.29 -12.74
N ILE A 242 10.23 18.43 -14.05
CA ILE A 242 9.77 17.48 -15.08
C ILE A 242 10.37 16.09 -14.84
N ILE A 243 11.66 16.04 -14.53
CA ILE A 243 12.39 14.79 -14.24
C ILE A 243 11.77 14.13 -13.01
N LEU A 244 11.63 14.88 -11.92
CA LEU A 244 11.15 14.32 -10.67
C LEU A 244 9.66 13.92 -10.73
N GLN A 245 8.87 14.63 -11.54
CA GLN A 245 7.45 14.33 -11.78
C GLN A 245 7.27 13.04 -12.60
N SER A 246 8.11 12.80 -13.62
CA SER A 246 8.04 11.57 -14.42
C SER A 246 8.26 10.31 -13.57
N ALA A 247 9.10 10.41 -12.53
CA ALA A 247 9.38 9.32 -11.61
C ALA A 247 8.27 9.07 -10.57
N VAL A 248 7.23 9.91 -10.46
CA VAL A 248 6.21 9.78 -9.41
C VAL A 248 5.41 8.48 -9.53
N VAL A 249 4.93 8.16 -10.73
CA VAL A 249 4.11 6.97 -10.99
C VAL A 249 4.85 5.68 -10.58
N PRO A 250 6.06 5.39 -11.07
CA PRO A 250 6.78 4.19 -10.67
C PRO A 250 7.20 4.23 -9.19
N SER A 251 7.53 5.40 -8.61
CA SER A 251 7.84 5.53 -7.18
C SER A 251 6.67 5.15 -6.27
N VAL A 252 5.44 5.60 -6.58
CA VAL A 252 4.23 5.25 -5.81
C VAL A 252 4.03 3.74 -5.81
N GLY A 253 4.19 3.10 -6.98
CA GLY A 253 4.09 1.65 -7.12
C GLY A 253 5.18 0.91 -6.33
N LEU A 254 6.41 1.40 -6.42
CA LEU A 254 7.58 0.85 -5.73
C LEU A 254 7.41 0.90 -4.21
N VAL A 255 7.05 2.06 -3.65
CA VAL A 255 6.78 2.21 -2.21
C VAL A 255 5.65 1.29 -1.77
N PHE A 256 4.60 1.18 -2.59
CA PHE A 256 3.48 0.29 -2.29
C PHE A 256 3.91 -1.19 -2.19
N VAL A 257 4.64 -1.69 -3.19
CA VAL A 257 5.12 -3.09 -3.23
C VAL A 257 6.15 -3.35 -2.14
N LEU A 258 7.06 -2.41 -1.85
CA LEU A 258 8.00 -2.52 -0.74
C LEU A 258 7.28 -2.74 0.58
N ILE A 259 6.24 -1.94 0.85
CA ILE A 259 5.46 -2.13 2.08
C ILE A 259 4.75 -3.50 2.07
N ALA A 260 4.16 -3.91 0.95
CA ALA A 260 3.45 -5.19 0.86
C ALA A 260 4.36 -6.40 1.12
N VAL A 261 5.54 -6.42 0.50
CA VAL A 261 6.56 -7.46 0.68
C VAL A 261 7.04 -7.50 2.13
N ARG A 262 7.34 -6.33 2.72
CA ARG A 262 7.90 -6.25 4.07
C ARG A 262 6.89 -6.67 5.14
N VAL A 263 5.61 -6.35 4.96
CA VAL A 263 4.54 -6.83 5.83
C VAL A 263 4.49 -8.36 5.80
N HIS A 264 4.49 -8.98 4.62
CA HIS A 264 4.49 -10.44 4.51
C HIS A 264 5.70 -11.09 5.19
N VAL A 265 6.91 -10.62 4.93
CA VAL A 265 8.15 -11.17 5.51
C VAL A 265 8.13 -11.05 7.05
N THR A 266 7.63 -9.93 7.59
CA THR A 266 7.57 -9.74 9.05
C THR A 266 6.51 -10.64 9.70
N THR A 267 5.38 -10.86 9.03
CA THR A 267 4.35 -11.81 9.47
C THR A 267 4.88 -13.24 9.50
N GLU A 268 5.59 -13.68 8.45
CA GLU A 268 6.21 -15.01 8.42
C GLU A 268 7.25 -15.20 9.53
N GLN A 269 8.14 -14.21 9.75
CA GLN A 269 9.13 -14.26 10.84
C GLN A 269 8.48 -14.37 12.22
N THR A 270 7.39 -13.65 12.47
CA THR A 270 6.66 -13.70 13.75
C THR A 270 6.02 -15.07 13.97
N THR A 271 5.58 -15.72 12.89
CA THR A 271 4.99 -17.07 12.94
C THR A 271 6.04 -18.13 13.26
N THR A 272 7.26 -18.01 12.70
CA THR A 272 8.37 -18.93 12.97
C THR A 272 9.03 -18.75 14.34
N THR A 273 8.83 -17.61 15.02
CA THR A 273 9.39 -17.37 16.36
C THR A 273 8.55 -17.94 17.50
N VAL A 274 7.37 -18.50 17.23
CA VAL A 274 6.67 -19.33 18.22
C VAL A 274 7.36 -20.69 18.21
N PRO A 275 8.05 -21.09 19.29
CA PRO A 275 8.77 -22.36 19.29
C PRO A 275 7.77 -23.51 19.16
N ALA A 276 8.06 -24.49 18.31
CA ALA A 276 7.20 -25.66 18.09
C ALA A 276 6.88 -26.47 19.37
N TRP A 277 7.63 -26.27 20.45
CA TRP A 277 7.36 -26.89 21.75
C TRP A 277 6.21 -26.20 22.52
N LEU A 278 5.85 -24.96 22.19
CA LEU A 278 4.73 -24.24 22.80
C LEU A 278 3.38 -24.68 22.19
N GLU A 279 3.39 -25.20 20.96
CA GLU A 279 2.19 -25.75 20.28
C GLU A 279 1.82 -27.16 20.79
N ARG A 280 2.76 -27.83 21.49
CA ARG A 280 2.57 -29.20 22.01
C ARG A 280 2.11 -29.27 23.47
N SER A 281 2.06 -28.13 24.17
CA SER A 281 1.78 -28.08 25.62
C SER A 281 0.28 -28.02 25.97
N ASP A 282 -0.62 -27.84 25.01
CA ASP A 282 -2.06 -27.60 25.29
C ASP A 282 -2.97 -28.79 24.91
N SER A 283 -2.41 -29.99 24.78
CA SER A 283 -3.16 -31.22 24.49
C SER A 283 -2.97 -32.34 25.51
N GLY A 284 -2.52 -32.02 26.72
CA GLY A 284 -2.25 -33.01 27.76
C GLY A 284 -2.43 -32.50 29.18
N HIS A 285 -3.64 -32.08 29.55
CA HIS A 285 -4.06 -32.00 30.94
C HIS A 285 -5.55 -32.33 31.08
N HIS A 286 -5.89 -33.60 30.91
CA HIS A 286 -6.94 -34.19 31.72
C HIS A 286 -6.27 -34.77 32.95
N LEU A 287 -6.60 -34.20 34.11
CA LEU A 287 -6.19 -34.61 35.43
C LEU A 287 -6.81 -35.98 35.75
N ASP A 288 -5.99 -37.02 35.77
CA ASP A 288 -6.31 -38.24 36.52
C ASP A 288 -5.93 -38.00 37.98
N THR A 289 -6.94 -37.76 38.81
CA THR A 289 -6.83 -37.81 40.27
C THR A 289 -6.96 -39.25 40.74
N ASP A 290 -5.97 -39.65 41.54
CA ASP A 290 -5.75 -40.92 42.21
C ASP A 290 -6.97 -41.60 42.83
N THR A 291 -6.94 -42.95 42.86
CA THR A 291 -7.20 -43.70 44.10
C THR A 291 -6.64 -45.12 44.02
N SER A 292 -5.69 -45.40 44.91
CA SER A 292 -5.10 -46.70 45.18
C SER A 292 -5.89 -47.49 46.23
N SER A 293 -6.25 -48.75 45.96
CA SER A 293 -6.34 -49.80 47.00
C SER A 293 -6.37 -51.21 46.38
N PRO A 294 -5.92 -52.25 47.11
CA PRO A 294 -5.40 -53.50 46.56
C PRO A 294 -6.38 -54.69 46.62
N GLU A 295 -5.97 -55.76 45.95
CA GLU A 295 -6.17 -57.19 46.29
C GLU A 295 -7.57 -57.84 46.29
N ASN A 296 -7.57 -59.03 45.66
CA ASN A 296 -8.32 -60.25 45.96
C ASN A 296 -9.82 -60.34 45.63
N GLU A 297 -10.06 -61.02 44.51
CA GLU A 297 -10.85 -62.26 44.37
C GLU A 297 -11.83 -62.69 45.49
N VAL A 298 -12.94 -63.26 45.01
CA VAL A 298 -13.98 -64.07 45.69
C VAL A 298 -15.25 -63.32 46.13
N ALA A 299 -16.34 -63.47 45.36
CA ALA A 299 -17.60 -64.05 45.85
C ALA A 299 -18.68 -64.09 44.74
N TYR A 300 -19.13 -65.31 44.44
CA TYR A 300 -20.39 -65.67 43.80
C TYR A 300 -21.61 -64.97 44.45
N VAL A 301 -22.57 -64.48 43.66
CA VAL A 301 -24.03 -64.73 43.86
C VAL A 301 -24.73 -64.73 42.50
N ILE A 302 -25.57 -65.74 42.34
CA ILE A 302 -26.39 -66.19 41.21
C ILE A 302 -27.74 -65.44 41.17
N ASP A 303 -28.29 -65.27 39.94
CA ASP A 303 -29.69 -65.11 39.47
C ASP A 303 -30.69 -64.32 40.33
N VAL A 304 -31.67 -63.61 39.78
CA VAL A 304 -32.83 -64.12 39.01
C VAL A 304 -33.43 -62.91 38.28
N GLU A 305 -34.07 -63.17 37.13
CA GLU A 305 -35.14 -62.37 36.52
C GLU A 305 -34.84 -61.89 35.10
N LYS A 306 -34.76 -62.86 34.17
CA LYS A 306 -35.16 -62.68 32.77
C LYS A 306 -35.58 -64.01 32.16
N LEU A 307 -36.81 -64.42 32.50
CA LEU A 307 -37.64 -65.32 31.70
C LEU A 307 -38.88 -64.54 31.26
N GLY A 308 -39.25 -64.70 30.00
CA GLY A 308 -40.28 -63.95 29.29
C GLY A 308 -39.84 -63.73 27.85
N GLU A 309 -39.58 -64.80 27.07
CA GLU A 309 -40.58 -65.64 26.39
C GLU A 309 -41.17 -64.92 25.16
N VAL A 310 -40.79 -65.36 23.96
CA VAL A 310 -41.66 -65.46 22.78
C VAL A 310 -41.13 -66.60 21.89
N ASP A 311 -41.83 -67.73 21.91
CA ASP A 311 -41.84 -68.77 20.88
C ASP A 311 -42.61 -68.27 19.63
N VAL A 312 -42.10 -68.55 18.43
CA VAL A 312 -42.66 -69.41 17.34
C VAL A 312 -41.70 -69.33 16.14
#